data_AF-A0A3C1BZF8-F1
#
_entry.id   AF-A0A3C1BZF8-F1
#
_cell.length_a   1.000
_cell.length_b   1.000
_cell.length_c   1.000
_cell.angle_alpha   90.00
_cell.angle_beta   90.00
_cell.angle_gamma   90.00
#
_symmetry.space_group_name_H-M   'P 1'
#
loop_
_entity.id
_entity.type
_entity.pdbx_description
1 polymer ?
#
loop_
_entity_poly.entity_id
_entity_poly.type
_entity_poly.pdbx_seq_one_letter_code
_entity_poly.pdbx_strand_id
1 'polypeptide(L)' 'MEIKEILRDLRTQKGYSQEELAEKLFVTRQAVSRWENGLSLN' A
#
# COMPACT_ATOMS: atom_id res chain seq x y z
N MET A 1 2.49 11.30 11.68
CA MET A 1 2.09 10.45 10.55
C MET A 1 2.51 9.04 10.86
N GLU A 2 1.57 8.10 10.77
CA GLU A 2 1.89 6.68 10.87
C GLU A 2 2.38 6.15 9.51
N ILE A 3 3.17 5.06 9.52
CA ILE A 3 3.72 4.44 8.29
C ILE A 3 2.62 4.12 7.26
N LYS A 4 1.45 3.68 7.74
CA LYS A 4 0.28 3.36 6.90
C LYS A 4 -0.22 4.56 6.09
N GLU A 5 -0.13 5.76 6.67
CA GLU A 5 -0.53 7.02 6.02
C GLU A 5 0.53 7.44 4.99
N ILE A 6 1.81 7.35 5.35
CA ILE A 6 2.94 7.68 4.46
C ILE A 6 2.89 6.83 3.18
N LEU A 7 2.66 5.53 3.31
CA LEU A 7 2.58 4.64 2.15
C LEU A 7 1.42 5.02 1.22
N ARG A 8 0.24 5.27 1.80
CA ARG A 8 -0.95 5.68 1.04
C ARG A 8 -0.72 7.00 0.31
N ASP A 9 -0.12 7.97 0.97
CA ASP A 9 0.15 9.29 0.39
C ASP A 9 1.18 9.22 -0.74
N LEU A 10 2.27 8.48 -0.57
CA LEU A 10 3.26 8.28 -1.63
C LEU A 10 2.66 7.56 -2.83
N ARG A 11 1.82 6.54 -2.60
CA ARG A 11 1.13 5.81 -3.66
C ARG A 11 0.21 6.73 -4.47
N THR A 12 -0.62 7.54 -3.81
CA THR A 12 -1.57 8.44 -4.48
C THR A 12 -0.87 9.61 -5.17
N GLN A 13 0.21 10.16 -4.59
CA GLN A 13 1.06 11.17 -5.24
C GLN A 13 1.69 10.66 -6.54
N LYS A 14 1.97 9.36 -6.62
CA LYS A 14 2.46 8.71 -7.84
C LYS A 14 1.35 8.30 -8.82
N GLY A 15 0.09 8.54 -8.47
CA GLY A 15 -1.07 8.20 -9.30
C GLY A 15 -1.38 6.71 -9.36
N TYR A 16 -0.85 5.90 -8.44
CA TYR A 16 -1.06 4.46 -8.46
C TYR A 16 -2.29 4.05 -7.65
N SER A 17 -3.05 3.10 -8.18
CA SER A 17 -3.97 2.26 -7.43
C SER A 17 -3.21 1.26 -6.54
N GLN A 18 -3.91 0.63 -5.60
CA GLN A 18 -3.31 -0.44 -4.77
C GLN A 18 -2.87 -1.64 -5.62
N GLU A 19 -3.57 -1.91 -6.73
CA GLU A 19 -3.23 -2.99 -7.68
C GLU A 19 -1.90 -2.67 -8.38
N GLU A 20 -1.77 -1.48 -8.96
CA GLU A 20 -0.54 -1.07 -9.66
C GLU A 20 0.68 -1.03 -8.74
N LEU A 21 0.50 -0.63 -7.46
CA LEU A 21 1.58 -0.69 -6.49
C LEU A 21 1.96 -2.15 -6.17
N ALA A 22 0.97 -3.02 -6.03
CA ALA A 22 1.18 -4.43 -5.73
C ALA A 22 1.95 -5.13 -6.85
N GLU A 23 1.59 -4.88 -8.10
CA GLU A 23 2.30 -5.38 -9.28
C GLU A 23 3.77 -4.93 -9.30
N LYS A 24 4.03 -3.64 -9.05
CA LYS A 24 5.39 -3.09 -9.01
C LYS A 24 6.27 -3.67 -7.91
N LEU A 25 5.66 -4.06 -6.79
CA LEU A 25 6.35 -4.61 -5.63
C LEU A 25 6.34 -6.13 -5.57
N PHE A 26 5.76 -6.80 -6.58
CA PHE A 26 5.61 -8.26 -6.63
C PHE A 26 4.89 -8.85 -5.40
N VAL A 27 3.86 -8.16 -4.92
CA VAL A 27 2.99 -8.60 -3.82
C VAL A 27 1.53 -8.61 -4.26
N THR A 28 0.63 -9.07 -3.38
CA THR A 28 -0.81 -9.02 -3.66
C THR A 28 -1.40 -7.65 -3.31
N ARG A 29 -2.49 -7.26 -3.98
CA ARG A 29 -3.28 -6.07 -3.62
C ARG A 29 -3.71 -6.08 -2.15
N GLN A 30 -4.02 -7.26 -1.61
CA GLN A 30 -4.38 -7.45 -0.20
C GLN A 30 -3.22 -7.12 0.74
N ALA A 31 -1.97 -7.42 0.37
CA ALA A 31 -0.81 -7.02 1.16
C ALA A 31 -0.69 -5.49 1.24
N VAL A 32 -0.82 -4.80 0.10
CA VAL A 32 -0.82 -3.33 0.06
C VAL A 32 -1.97 -2.74 0.89
N SER A 33 -3.18 -3.29 0.76
CA SER A 33 -4.33 -2.87 1.56
C SER A 33 -4.09 -3.04 3.05
N ARG A 34 -3.48 -4.16 3.48
CA ARG A 34 -3.14 -4.41 4.89
C ARG A 34 -2.14 -3.39 5.43
N TRP A 35 -1.09 -3.09 4.67
CA TRP A 35 -0.09 -2.08 5.05
C TRP A 35 -0.72 -0.70 5.22
N GLU A 36 -1.59 -0.28 4.30
CA GLU A 36 -2.28 1.02 4.37
C GLU A 36 -3.35 1.10 5.47
N ASN A 37 -3.82 -0.06 5.97
CA ASN A 37 -4.79 -0.12 7.07
C ASN A 37 -4.13 -0.47 8.43
N GLY A 38 -2.80 -0.64 8.48
CA GLY A 38 -2.09 -1.00 9.72
C GLY A 38 -2.40 -2.42 10.23
N LEU A 39 -2.89 -3.31 9.35
CA LEU A 39 -3.21 -4.69 9.69
C LEU A 39 -2.01 -5.60 9.42
N SER A 40 -1.25 -5.96 10.45
CA SER A 40 -0.11 -6.88 10.34
C SER A 40 -0.50 -8.25 9.80
N LEU A 41 0.38 -8.87 9.01
CA LEU A 41 0.37 -10.29 8.61
C LEU A 41 0.41 -11.20 9.84
N ASN A 42 -0.75 -11.47 10.45
CA ASN A 42 -1.00 -12.80 11.06
C ASN A 42 -1.09 -13.84 9.96
#